data_AF-A0A8T0D537-F1
#
_entry.id   AF-A0A8T0D537-F1
#
_cell.length_a   1.000
_cell.length_b   1.000
_cell.length_c   1.000
_cell.angle_alpha   90.00
_cell.angle_beta   90.00
_cell.angle_gamma   90.00
#
_symmetry.space_group_name_H-M   'P 1'
#
loop_
_entity.id
_entity.type
_entity.pdbx_description
1 polymer ?
#
loop_
_entity_poly.entity_id
_entity_poly.type
_entity_poly.pdbx_seq_one_letter_code
_entity_poly.pdbx_strand_id
1 'polypeptide(L)'
;NLSQIRSNLYAAFAPLYTPNQQQEDLLPNRLKYIPFLQRHVNLKDSLHNLRAFVNEDTTSAAFAHRSILCQSVSDLKEESLSSMKRSASSPIFQAIENDGLLNFSAQVTRLVKNLCELSEDATRMHLKISSSHVHTKSPVDSEYILSLIDTLYSMADRCRLSPEMRLYWLLQIMERHNTLSHFAEAAQCLAHCAAIVAEHLVNRDQLSAGLNLHGCADLADAVGNFNVLEESCVCGQKDSSLSSPSCQAPVYASDLAASFAHYDTSHYFTTSGWANLISMTAEAFSKAGLYEFVPRIYGKLTPMLETLCQYAQLSDVHGEIKDAYLALQKQQHKKRLFNAYFRVGFYGALLGPMNGSEYVYREVPFTKLPEMTQRITAYYAEKFGEDRIVVIKDSNVVNPRALDSNKVYFQITYVEPYFEDCELRRRTTELQRNYVLKRFVHSLPFTPKGPAHGSLSEQFQRQIILTTERHFPYIKSRLAVVSKTNQVLSPIEVAYGDVSRRVQQLESALRTKPVDVKFLQMILQGCIGTTVNQGPVEVALTFLKPGNPVTPLPESTFILNEAAYIDAQNRLRVCFRQMLQHSYHALCINRDMVGTDQLEYHRELERQFKIVTVQLSPLLKLETCPDRK
;
A
#
# COMPACT_ATOMS: atom_id res chain seq x y z
N ASN A 1 33.23 -23.15 -16.50
CA ASN A 1 31.80 -22.77 -16.46
C ASN A 1 31.46 -21.71 -15.41
N LEU A 2 31.71 -21.89 -14.12
CA LEU A 2 31.38 -20.86 -13.09
C LEU A 2 32.15 -19.53 -13.24
N SER A 3 33.42 -19.57 -13.65
CA SER A 3 34.22 -18.36 -13.95
C SER A 3 33.64 -17.55 -15.13
N GLN A 4 33.17 -18.25 -16.16
CA GLN A 4 32.52 -17.65 -17.34
C GLN A 4 31.17 -17.02 -16.96
N ILE A 5 30.37 -17.70 -16.14
CA ILE A 5 29.10 -17.16 -15.63
C ILE A 5 29.35 -15.90 -14.79
N ARG A 6 30.34 -15.95 -13.89
CA ARG A 6 30.74 -14.79 -13.10
C ARG A 6 31.18 -13.61 -13.98
N SER A 7 32.02 -13.86 -15.00
CA SER A 7 32.44 -12.84 -15.97
C SER A 7 31.27 -12.27 -16.78
N ASN A 8 30.36 -13.14 -17.25
CA ASN A 8 29.18 -12.75 -18.00
C ASN A 8 28.18 -11.95 -17.14
N LEU A 9 28.01 -12.30 -15.85
CA LEU A 9 27.23 -11.53 -14.89
C LEU A 9 27.82 -10.13 -14.74
N TYR A 10 29.12 -10.00 -14.44
CA TYR A 10 29.77 -8.69 -14.34
C TYR A 10 29.61 -7.86 -15.62
N ALA A 11 29.82 -8.46 -16.79
CA ALA A 11 29.74 -7.75 -18.06
C ALA A 11 28.31 -7.36 -18.47
N ALA A 12 27.30 -8.14 -18.07
CA ALA A 12 25.89 -7.87 -18.31
C ALA A 12 25.32 -6.84 -17.33
N PHE A 13 25.75 -6.81 -16.08
CA PHE A 13 25.25 -5.81 -15.12
C PHE A 13 26.00 -4.47 -15.19
N ALA A 14 27.23 -4.43 -15.72
CA ALA A 14 28.04 -3.20 -15.80
C ALA A 14 27.33 -1.96 -16.42
N PRO A 15 26.52 -2.06 -17.48
CA PRO A 15 25.84 -0.90 -18.07
C PRO A 15 24.62 -0.37 -17.30
N LEU A 16 24.19 -1.05 -16.24
CA LEU A 16 23.12 -0.56 -15.34
C LEU A 16 23.62 0.45 -14.32
N TYR A 17 24.92 0.52 -14.17
CA TYR A 17 25.56 1.17 -13.06
C TYR A 17 26.22 2.49 -13.47
N THR A 18 26.55 2.69 -14.76
CA THR A 18 27.13 3.94 -15.28
C THR A 18 26.24 5.17 -14.98
N PRO A 19 26.76 6.20 -14.27
CA PRO A 19 25.97 7.36 -13.90
C PRO A 19 25.60 8.25 -15.11
N ASN A 20 24.46 8.93 -15.00
CA ASN A 20 24.05 10.04 -15.86
C ASN A 20 24.96 11.27 -15.63
N GLN A 21 26.22 11.21 -16.06
CA GLN A 21 27.03 12.40 -16.20
C GLN A 21 27.19 12.74 -17.69
N GLN A 22 26.59 13.88 -18.04
CA GLN A 22 26.72 14.63 -19.30
C GLN A 22 26.04 14.01 -20.54
N GLN A 23 24.80 14.45 -20.77
CA GLN A 23 24.35 14.78 -22.13
C GLN A 23 25.27 15.91 -22.65
N GLU A 24 26.26 15.57 -23.47
CA GLU A 24 26.82 16.41 -24.53
C GLU A 24 27.91 15.61 -25.27
N ASP A 25 27.53 14.92 -26.34
CA ASP A 25 28.06 15.19 -27.68
C ASP A 25 27.43 14.28 -28.75
N LEU A 26 27.12 14.91 -29.88
CA LEU A 26 26.32 14.44 -31.01
C LEU A 26 27.00 13.33 -31.84
N LEU A 27 26.27 12.23 -32.15
CA LEU A 27 26.18 11.48 -33.45
C LEU A 27 25.75 9.99 -33.26
N PRO A 28 25.15 9.33 -34.29
CA PRO A 28 24.12 8.30 -34.11
C PRO A 28 24.72 6.90 -33.92
N ASN A 29 24.67 6.39 -32.69
CA ASN A 29 25.13 5.04 -32.38
C ASN A 29 23.98 4.04 -32.25
N ARG A 30 23.37 3.64 -33.39
CA ARG A 30 22.61 2.38 -33.47
C ARG A 30 23.50 1.13 -33.25
N LEU A 31 24.82 1.28 -33.19
CA LEU A 31 25.80 0.18 -33.06
C LEU A 31 26.29 -0.10 -31.63
N LYS A 32 26.04 0.78 -30.64
CA LYS A 32 26.33 0.49 -29.21
C LYS A 32 25.25 -0.36 -28.51
N TYR A 33 24.14 -0.64 -29.21
CA TYR A 33 22.98 -1.41 -28.71
C TYR A 33 23.24 -2.93 -28.64
N ILE A 34 24.14 -3.41 -29.51
CA ILE A 34 24.41 -4.85 -29.74
C ILE A 34 25.24 -5.49 -28.60
N PRO A 35 26.29 -4.85 -28.02
CA PRO A 35 27.15 -5.50 -27.04
C PRO A 35 26.47 -5.89 -25.71
N PHE A 36 25.58 -5.07 -25.16
CA PHE A 36 24.90 -5.38 -23.90
C PHE A 36 23.86 -6.51 -24.08
N LEU A 37 23.03 -6.41 -25.13
CA LEU A 37 22.06 -7.45 -25.46
C LEU A 37 22.75 -8.77 -25.81
N GLN A 38 23.85 -8.74 -26.54
CA GLN A 38 24.62 -9.94 -26.88
C GLN A 38 25.31 -10.55 -25.65
N ARG A 39 25.82 -9.73 -24.71
CA ARG A 39 26.32 -10.22 -23.41
C ARG A 39 25.21 -10.84 -22.56
N HIS A 40 24.01 -10.26 -22.58
CA HIS A 40 22.83 -10.82 -21.90
C HIS A 40 22.44 -12.18 -22.48
N VAL A 41 22.39 -12.33 -23.81
CA VAL A 41 22.13 -13.62 -24.48
C VAL A 41 23.18 -14.65 -24.05
N ASN A 42 24.46 -14.31 -24.13
CA ASN A 42 25.55 -15.20 -23.71
C ASN A 42 25.46 -15.63 -22.24
N LEU A 43 25.03 -14.72 -21.35
CA LEU A 43 24.80 -15.02 -19.94
C LEU A 43 23.62 -15.98 -19.76
N LYS A 44 22.50 -15.74 -20.45
CA LYS A 44 21.30 -16.59 -20.41
C LYS A 44 21.62 -18.01 -20.89
N ASP A 45 22.38 -18.13 -21.97
CA ASP A 45 22.85 -19.41 -22.50
C ASP A 45 23.79 -20.12 -21.50
N SER A 46 24.72 -19.38 -20.89
CA SER A 46 25.64 -19.93 -19.89
C SER A 46 24.91 -20.45 -18.63
N LEU A 47 23.87 -19.72 -18.19
CA LEU A 47 23.04 -20.11 -17.06
C LEU A 47 22.16 -21.31 -17.39
N HIS A 48 21.61 -21.37 -18.61
CA HIS A 48 20.86 -22.52 -19.09
C HIS A 48 21.73 -23.79 -19.13
N ASN A 49 22.96 -23.67 -19.63
CA ASN A 49 23.95 -24.75 -19.66
C ASN A 49 24.32 -25.23 -18.24
N LEU A 50 24.45 -24.32 -17.27
CA LEU A 50 24.69 -24.69 -15.87
C LEU A 50 23.53 -25.50 -15.28
N ARG A 51 22.29 -25.10 -15.57
CA ARG A 51 21.10 -25.83 -15.13
C ARG A 51 21.00 -27.21 -15.77
N ALA A 52 21.28 -27.32 -17.07
CA ALA A 52 21.33 -28.60 -17.78
C ALA A 52 22.39 -29.54 -17.16
N PHE A 53 23.59 -29.02 -16.92
CA PHE A 53 24.70 -29.76 -16.30
C PHE A 53 24.34 -30.32 -14.91
N VAL A 54 23.74 -29.50 -14.04
CA VAL A 54 23.37 -29.94 -12.69
C VAL A 54 22.21 -30.96 -12.70
N ASN A 55 21.30 -30.85 -13.66
CA ASN A 55 20.24 -31.85 -13.84
C ASN A 55 20.77 -33.17 -14.40
N GLU A 56 21.80 -33.15 -15.24
CA GLU A 56 22.45 -34.36 -15.76
C GLU A 56 23.29 -35.06 -14.67
N ASP A 57 24.05 -34.33 -13.86
CA ASP A 57 24.92 -34.89 -12.82
C ASP A 57 24.16 -35.52 -11.62
N THR A 58 22.90 -35.15 -11.39
CA THR A 58 22.06 -35.81 -10.36
C THR A 58 21.67 -37.26 -10.69
N THR A 59 21.85 -37.69 -11.94
CA THR A 59 21.67 -39.09 -12.36
C THR A 59 22.92 -39.95 -12.16
N SER A 60 24.06 -39.34 -11.84
CA SER A 60 25.34 -40.03 -11.63
C SER A 60 25.57 -40.34 -10.14
N ALA A 61 25.85 -41.61 -9.83
CA ALA A 61 26.04 -42.14 -8.47
C ALA A 61 27.15 -41.46 -7.63
N ALA A 62 27.95 -40.56 -8.23
CA ALA A 62 29.07 -39.89 -7.59
C ALA A 62 28.68 -38.85 -6.50
N PHE A 63 27.45 -38.33 -6.50
CA PHE A 63 27.00 -37.34 -5.50
C PHE A 63 26.39 -37.93 -4.22
N ALA A 64 26.02 -39.21 -4.21
CA ALA A 64 25.47 -39.87 -3.02
C ALA A 64 26.46 -39.87 -1.83
N HIS A 65 27.77 -39.88 -2.10
CA HIS A 65 28.80 -39.93 -1.05
C HIS A 65 29.07 -38.59 -0.34
N ARG A 66 28.62 -37.44 -0.87
CA ARG A 66 28.75 -36.14 -0.17
C ARG A 66 27.56 -35.77 0.70
N SER A 67 26.45 -36.50 0.60
CA SER A 67 25.26 -36.35 1.46
C SER A 67 25.45 -36.92 2.87
N ILE A 68 26.54 -37.67 3.12
CA ILE A 68 26.74 -38.44 4.37
C ILE A 68 27.21 -37.54 5.54
N LEU A 69 27.63 -36.30 5.28
CA LEU A 69 28.05 -35.37 6.34
C LEU A 69 26.91 -34.59 7.03
N CYS A 70 25.65 -34.74 6.58
CA CYS A 70 24.48 -34.11 7.23
C CYS A 70 23.58 -35.07 8.01
N GLN A 71 23.86 -36.38 8.01
CA GLN A 71 23.03 -37.37 8.71
C GLN A 71 23.39 -37.56 10.20
N SER A 72 24.46 -36.96 10.70
CA SER A 72 24.85 -37.10 12.12
C SER A 72 24.22 -36.06 13.06
N VAL A 73 23.23 -35.28 12.62
CA VAL A 73 22.54 -34.27 13.46
C VAL A 73 21.07 -34.64 13.73
N SER A 74 20.54 -35.69 13.09
CA SER A 74 19.15 -36.13 13.25
C SER A 74 18.86 -36.90 14.54
N ASP A 75 19.86 -37.39 15.28
CA ASP A 75 19.65 -38.30 16.41
C ASP A 75 19.61 -37.62 17.80
N LEU A 76 19.58 -36.28 17.88
CA LEU A 76 19.47 -35.58 19.17
C LEU A 76 18.53 -34.37 19.07
N LYS A 77 17.21 -34.60 19.12
CA LYS A 77 16.18 -33.68 19.70
C LYS A 77 14.71 -34.13 19.51
N GLU A 78 14.40 -35.41 19.42
CA GLU A 78 13.00 -35.89 19.52
C GLU A 78 12.54 -36.05 20.98
N GLU A 79 12.62 -35.00 21.81
CA GLU A 79 11.96 -35.03 23.13
C GLU A 79 11.81 -33.61 23.73
N SER A 80 11.13 -32.68 23.02
CA SER A 80 10.64 -31.41 23.65
C SER A 80 9.69 -30.53 22.79
N LEU A 81 9.12 -31.01 21.68
CA LEU A 81 8.41 -30.15 20.72
C LEU A 81 6.90 -30.44 20.57
N SER A 82 6.21 -30.81 21.65
CA SER A 82 4.76 -31.08 21.63
C SER A 82 3.85 -29.97 22.15
N SER A 83 4.35 -28.78 22.55
CA SER A 83 3.49 -27.76 23.21
C SER A 83 3.33 -26.38 22.54
N MET A 84 3.83 -26.13 21.31
CA MET A 84 3.69 -24.79 20.67
C MET A 84 3.23 -24.81 19.21
N LYS A 85 2.33 -25.72 18.82
CA LYS A 85 1.63 -25.62 17.52
C LYS A 85 0.26 -24.99 17.70
N ARG A 86 0.16 -23.66 17.64
CA ARG A 86 -1.04 -22.88 17.23
C ARG A 86 -0.78 -21.36 17.30
N SER A 87 -0.13 -20.80 16.29
CA SER A 87 -0.38 -19.44 15.79
C SER A 87 0.39 -19.18 14.48
N ALA A 88 -0.32 -18.63 13.49
CA ALA A 88 0.12 -18.11 12.19
C ALA A 88 1.60 -18.30 11.79
N SER A 89 1.90 -19.38 11.07
CA SER A 89 3.15 -19.53 10.33
C SER A 89 3.19 -18.51 9.17
N SER A 90 3.99 -17.46 9.30
CA SER A 90 4.23 -16.52 8.19
C SER A 90 4.94 -17.28 7.04
N PRO A 91 4.53 -17.08 5.77
CA PRO A 91 5.12 -17.76 4.61
C PRO A 91 6.62 -17.50 4.44
N ILE A 92 7.15 -16.45 5.10
CA ILE A 92 8.58 -16.13 5.13
C ILE A 92 9.36 -17.14 5.97
N PHE A 93 8.84 -17.55 7.14
CA PHE A 93 9.49 -18.56 7.98
C PHE A 93 9.41 -19.96 7.37
N GLN A 94 8.31 -20.26 6.67
CA GLN A 94 8.21 -21.48 5.85
C GLN A 94 9.22 -21.50 4.70
N ALA A 95 9.51 -20.37 4.05
CA ALA A 95 10.50 -20.32 2.97
C ALA A 95 11.94 -20.55 3.47
N ILE A 96 12.25 -20.10 4.69
CA ILE A 96 13.56 -20.27 5.34
C ILE A 96 13.73 -21.72 5.84
N GLU A 97 12.70 -22.30 6.48
CA GLU A 97 12.70 -23.73 6.84
C GLU A 97 12.83 -24.63 5.60
N ASN A 98 12.22 -24.24 4.48
CA ASN A 98 12.32 -24.98 3.22
C ASN A 98 13.71 -24.88 2.57
N ASP A 99 14.45 -23.78 2.70
CA ASP A 99 15.78 -23.62 2.06
C ASP A 99 16.84 -24.56 2.68
N GLY A 100 16.74 -24.86 3.98
CA GLY A 100 17.58 -25.85 4.65
C GLY A 100 17.28 -27.31 4.25
N LEU A 101 16.13 -27.55 3.60
CA LEU A 101 15.66 -28.88 3.16
C LEU A 101 15.86 -29.12 1.64
N LEU A 102 16.32 -28.13 0.88
CA LEU A 102 16.54 -28.26 -0.56
C LEU A 102 17.86 -29.00 -0.85
N ASN A 103 17.81 -30.02 -1.71
CA ASN A 103 19.03 -30.65 -2.22
C ASN A 103 19.87 -29.64 -3.04
N PHE A 104 21.18 -29.87 -3.15
CA PHE A 104 22.12 -29.00 -3.87
C PHE A 104 21.63 -28.63 -5.29
N SER A 105 21.04 -29.59 -6.01
CA SER A 105 20.45 -29.36 -7.34
C SER A 105 19.33 -28.33 -7.32
N ALA A 106 18.42 -28.40 -6.35
CA ALA A 106 17.32 -27.46 -6.22
C ALA A 106 17.82 -26.06 -5.82
N GLN A 107 18.85 -25.97 -4.98
CA GLN A 107 19.50 -24.70 -4.65
C GLN A 107 20.15 -24.06 -5.89
N VAL A 108 20.90 -24.83 -6.69
CA VAL A 108 21.50 -24.32 -7.94
C VAL A 108 20.42 -23.95 -8.97
N THR A 109 19.37 -24.75 -9.10
CA THR A 109 18.25 -24.44 -10.01
C THR A 109 17.55 -23.14 -9.62
N ARG A 110 17.33 -22.91 -8.32
CA ARG A 110 16.76 -21.67 -7.78
C ARG A 110 17.70 -20.49 -8.04
N LEU A 111 19.00 -20.65 -7.79
CA LEU A 111 20.01 -19.62 -8.06
C LEU A 111 20.04 -19.25 -9.55
N VAL A 112 20.09 -20.24 -10.45
CA VAL A 112 20.06 -20.01 -11.89
C VAL A 112 18.80 -19.27 -12.31
N LYS A 113 17.63 -19.66 -11.79
CA LYS A 113 16.36 -18.97 -12.05
C LYS A 113 16.44 -17.50 -11.60
N ASN A 114 16.92 -17.24 -10.39
CA ASN A 114 17.07 -15.88 -9.86
C ASN A 114 18.02 -15.04 -10.72
N LEU A 115 19.14 -15.60 -11.18
CA LEU A 115 20.12 -14.91 -12.02
C LEU A 115 19.58 -14.61 -13.42
N CYS A 116 18.83 -15.55 -14.03
CA CYS A 116 18.15 -15.31 -15.30
C CYS A 116 17.15 -14.17 -15.17
N GLU A 117 16.29 -14.21 -14.14
CA GLU A 117 15.28 -13.17 -13.92
C GLU A 117 15.91 -11.81 -13.59
N LEU A 118 17.00 -11.78 -12.81
CA LEU A 118 17.76 -10.55 -12.54
C LEU A 118 18.39 -9.98 -13.82
N SER A 119 18.88 -10.85 -14.70
CA SER A 119 19.42 -10.44 -16.01
C SER A 119 18.32 -9.90 -16.94
N GLU A 120 17.11 -10.45 -16.88
CA GLU A 120 15.95 -9.92 -17.59
C GLU A 120 15.48 -8.58 -17.01
N ASP A 121 15.52 -8.40 -15.68
CA ASP A 121 15.26 -7.11 -15.04
C ASP A 121 16.29 -6.05 -15.46
N ALA A 122 17.56 -6.43 -15.52
CA ALA A 122 18.62 -5.58 -16.05
C ALA A 122 18.34 -5.13 -17.48
N THR A 123 18.01 -6.05 -18.38
CA THR A 123 17.71 -5.66 -19.76
C THR A 123 16.48 -4.75 -19.84
N ARG A 124 15.43 -5.03 -19.07
CA ARG A 124 14.27 -4.13 -18.96
C ARG A 124 14.66 -2.74 -18.49
N MET A 125 15.51 -2.64 -17.47
CA MET A 125 16.00 -1.36 -16.95
C MET A 125 16.83 -0.60 -18.00
N HIS A 126 17.79 -1.29 -18.65
CA HIS A 126 18.64 -0.68 -19.68
C HIS A 126 17.83 -0.18 -20.88
N LEU A 127 16.83 -0.96 -21.32
CA LEU A 127 15.92 -0.56 -22.40
C LEU A 127 15.09 0.68 -22.02
N LYS A 128 14.58 0.73 -20.78
CA LYS A 128 13.86 1.89 -20.25
C LYS A 128 14.76 3.13 -20.23
N ILE A 129 15.95 3.04 -19.63
CA ILE A 129 16.89 4.16 -19.53
C ILE A 129 17.33 4.65 -20.93
N SER A 130 17.51 3.74 -21.88
CA SER A 130 17.99 4.05 -23.23
C SER A 130 16.90 4.56 -24.18
N SER A 131 15.62 4.26 -23.92
CA SER A 131 14.51 4.93 -24.60
C SER A 131 14.43 6.36 -24.06
N SER A 132 15.09 7.29 -24.76
CA SER A 132 15.13 8.72 -24.43
C SER A 132 13.71 9.31 -24.43
N HIS A 133 13.00 9.23 -23.31
CA HIS A 133 11.87 10.11 -23.06
C HIS A 133 12.43 11.49 -22.74
N VAL A 134 12.21 12.43 -23.66
CA VAL A 134 12.44 13.85 -23.40
C VAL A 134 11.54 14.21 -22.22
N HIS A 135 12.14 14.63 -21.10
CA HIS A 135 11.43 15.05 -19.89
C HIS A 135 10.61 16.33 -20.12
N THR A 136 9.47 16.21 -20.78
CA THR A 136 8.43 17.24 -20.81
C THR A 136 7.43 16.87 -19.73
N LYS A 137 7.52 17.43 -18.50
CA LYS A 137 6.60 17.20 -17.35
C LYS A 137 5.17 16.80 -17.75
N SER A 138 4.95 15.55 -18.11
CA SER A 138 3.71 15.07 -18.71
C SER A 138 3.19 13.93 -17.84
N PRO A 139 1.88 13.69 -17.82
CA PRO A 139 1.31 12.58 -17.05
C PRO A 139 1.90 11.22 -17.46
N VAL A 140 2.35 11.06 -18.71
CA VAL A 140 3.02 9.86 -19.23
C VAL A 140 4.33 9.56 -18.48
N ASP A 141 5.09 10.59 -18.12
CA ASP A 141 6.38 10.45 -17.41
C ASP A 141 6.19 9.80 -16.04
N SER A 142 5.08 10.08 -15.36
CA SER A 142 4.80 9.51 -14.05
C SER A 142 4.57 8.00 -14.12
N GLU A 143 3.78 7.51 -15.09
CA GLU A 143 3.56 6.06 -15.25
C GLU A 143 4.83 5.34 -15.72
N TYR A 144 5.66 6.00 -16.55
CA TYR A 144 6.98 5.50 -16.90
C TYR A 144 7.89 5.32 -15.68
N ILE A 145 7.97 6.34 -14.81
CA ILE A 145 8.77 6.29 -13.57
C ILE A 145 8.23 5.21 -12.62
N LEU A 146 6.91 5.07 -12.46
CA LEU A 146 6.32 3.98 -11.66
C LEU A 146 6.69 2.60 -12.22
N SER A 147 6.66 2.43 -13.54
CA SER A 147 7.12 1.20 -14.17
C SER A 147 8.62 0.94 -13.94
N LEU A 148 9.45 1.99 -13.96
CA LEU A 148 10.88 1.87 -13.63
C LEU A 148 11.08 1.45 -12.16
N ILE A 149 10.34 2.05 -11.23
CA ILE A 149 10.34 1.70 -9.80
C ILE A 149 10.01 0.23 -9.58
N ASP A 150 9.04 -0.33 -10.31
CA ASP A 150 8.73 -1.77 -10.21
C ASP A 150 9.90 -2.66 -10.65
N THR A 151 10.63 -2.25 -11.69
CA THR A 151 11.84 -2.98 -12.13
C THR A 151 12.95 -2.87 -11.10
N LEU A 152 13.21 -1.68 -10.56
CA LEU A 152 14.19 -1.46 -9.49
C LEU A 152 13.82 -2.27 -8.23
N TYR A 153 12.53 -2.31 -7.87
CA TYR A 153 12.04 -3.10 -6.75
C TYR A 153 12.23 -4.60 -6.98
N SER A 154 11.95 -5.10 -8.19
CA SER A 154 12.21 -6.51 -8.55
C SER A 154 13.70 -6.85 -8.37
N MET A 155 14.60 -5.96 -8.82
CA MET A 155 16.04 -6.13 -8.58
C MET A 155 16.39 -6.10 -7.09
N ALA A 156 15.84 -5.15 -6.34
CA ALA A 156 16.04 -5.04 -4.90
C ALA A 156 15.57 -6.29 -4.15
N ASP A 157 14.43 -6.85 -4.52
CA ASP A 157 13.83 -8.03 -3.89
C ASP A 157 14.69 -9.29 -4.12
N ARG A 158 15.23 -9.42 -5.34
CA ARG A 158 16.17 -10.49 -5.71
C ARG A 158 17.53 -10.37 -5.02
N CYS A 159 17.94 -9.15 -4.70
CA CYS A 159 19.18 -8.86 -3.98
C CYS A 159 19.01 -8.85 -2.44
N ARG A 160 17.89 -9.33 -1.87
CA ARG A 160 17.62 -9.26 -0.42
C ARG A 160 18.71 -9.93 0.45
N LEU A 161 19.41 -10.95 -0.06
CA LEU A 161 20.52 -11.61 0.68
C LEU A 161 21.82 -10.80 0.71
N SER A 162 21.92 -9.72 -0.08
CA SER A 162 23.07 -8.82 -0.09
C SER A 162 22.63 -7.46 0.46
N PRO A 163 22.91 -7.16 1.74
CA PRO A 163 22.46 -5.91 2.37
C PRO A 163 22.91 -4.65 1.61
N GLU A 164 24.12 -4.63 1.06
CA GLU A 164 24.64 -3.51 0.26
C GLU A 164 23.85 -3.28 -1.02
N MET A 165 23.63 -4.35 -1.80
CA MET A 165 22.86 -4.25 -3.04
C MET A 165 21.40 -3.90 -2.76
N ARG A 166 20.81 -4.49 -1.72
CA ARG A 166 19.45 -4.14 -1.27
C ARG A 166 19.37 -2.65 -0.92
N LEU A 167 20.30 -2.14 -0.14
CA LEU A 167 20.36 -0.72 0.25
C LEU A 167 20.54 0.20 -0.96
N TYR A 168 21.45 -0.13 -1.88
CA TYR A 168 21.66 0.64 -3.11
C TYR A 168 20.39 0.77 -3.93
N TRP A 169 19.69 -0.33 -4.20
CA TRP A 169 18.46 -0.30 -5.00
C TRP A 169 17.34 0.48 -4.31
N LEU A 170 17.22 0.38 -2.99
CA LEU A 170 16.24 1.17 -2.23
C LEU A 170 16.54 2.67 -2.28
N LEU A 171 17.81 3.08 -2.22
CA LEU A 171 18.21 4.48 -2.42
C LEU A 171 17.88 4.96 -3.84
N GLN A 172 18.08 4.12 -4.85
CA GLN A 172 17.69 4.47 -6.22
C GLN A 172 16.17 4.63 -6.38
N ILE A 173 15.37 3.77 -5.72
CA ILE A 173 13.91 3.91 -5.71
C ILE A 173 13.49 5.20 -5.00
N MET A 174 14.13 5.53 -3.87
CA MET A 174 13.92 6.76 -3.11
C MET A 174 14.14 8.01 -3.97
N GLU A 175 15.22 8.06 -4.74
CA GLU A 175 15.50 9.18 -5.65
C GLU A 175 14.40 9.35 -6.69
N ARG A 176 13.88 8.27 -7.27
CA ARG A 176 12.76 8.33 -8.23
C ARG A 176 11.48 8.83 -7.58
N HIS A 177 11.18 8.41 -6.35
CA HIS A 177 10.04 8.95 -5.61
C HIS A 177 10.17 10.44 -5.32
N ASN A 178 11.38 10.93 -5.02
CA ASN A 178 11.61 12.37 -4.85
C ASN A 178 11.33 13.15 -6.14
N THR A 179 11.67 12.61 -7.31
CA THR A 179 11.32 13.27 -8.59
C THR A 179 9.81 13.37 -8.82
N LEU A 180 9.04 12.42 -8.29
CA LEU A 180 7.56 12.42 -8.33
C LEU A 180 6.93 13.20 -7.18
N SER A 181 7.71 13.75 -6.24
CA SER A 181 7.22 14.30 -4.97
C SER A 181 6.42 13.28 -4.13
N HIS A 182 6.69 11.99 -4.30
CA HIS A 182 6.12 10.90 -3.51
C HIS A 182 6.91 10.71 -2.21
N PHE A 183 6.91 11.74 -1.36
CA PHE A 183 7.78 11.79 -0.18
C PHE A 183 7.50 10.70 0.85
N ALA A 184 6.26 10.20 0.95
CA ALA A 184 5.94 9.14 1.89
C ALA A 184 6.60 7.81 1.48
N GLU A 185 6.61 7.46 0.19
CA GLU A 185 7.29 6.28 -0.33
C GLU A 185 8.82 6.43 -0.24
N ALA A 186 9.35 7.63 -0.53
CA ALA A 186 10.76 7.94 -0.31
C ALA A 186 11.17 7.73 1.15
N ALA A 187 10.35 8.19 2.10
CA ALA A 187 10.55 7.99 3.52
C ALA A 187 10.50 6.50 3.93
N GLN A 188 9.60 5.70 3.33
CA GLN A 188 9.60 4.25 3.55
C GLN A 188 10.88 3.59 3.01
N CYS A 189 11.38 4.00 1.85
CA CYS A 189 12.64 3.47 1.31
C CYS A 189 13.80 3.72 2.28
N LEU A 190 13.91 4.93 2.84
CA LEU A 190 14.93 5.27 3.84
C LEU A 190 14.75 4.50 5.15
N ALA A 191 13.52 4.32 5.62
CA ALA A 191 13.23 3.50 6.79
C ALA A 191 13.68 2.04 6.61
N HIS A 192 13.46 1.46 5.42
CA HIS A 192 13.97 0.13 5.09
C HIS A 192 15.52 0.13 5.02
N CYS A 193 16.16 1.14 4.43
CA CYS A 193 17.63 1.25 4.46
C CYS A 193 18.20 1.32 5.88
N ALA A 194 17.60 2.14 6.74
CA ALA A 194 17.99 2.27 8.14
C ALA A 194 17.79 0.95 8.91
N ALA A 195 16.73 0.21 8.60
CA ALA A 195 16.46 -1.10 9.19
C ALA A 195 17.49 -2.17 8.76
N ILE A 196 17.88 -2.20 7.48
CA ILE A 196 18.92 -3.10 6.97
C ILE A 196 20.25 -2.86 7.70
N VAL A 197 20.64 -1.59 7.83
CA VAL A 197 21.89 -1.23 8.53
C VAL A 197 21.78 -1.52 10.03
N ALA A 198 20.65 -1.23 10.67
CA ALA A 198 20.44 -1.57 12.09
C ALA A 198 20.60 -3.07 12.34
N GLU A 199 19.92 -3.89 11.53
CA GLU A 199 20.00 -5.35 11.58
C GLU A 199 21.44 -5.84 11.38
N HIS A 200 22.17 -5.24 10.44
CA HIS A 200 23.58 -5.56 10.18
C HIS A 200 24.48 -5.25 11.39
N LEU A 201 24.37 -4.05 11.97
CA LEU A 201 25.18 -3.62 13.11
C LEU A 201 24.91 -4.48 14.35
N VAL A 202 23.65 -4.87 14.59
CA VAL A 202 23.25 -5.76 15.68
C VAL A 202 23.82 -7.16 15.48
N ASN A 203 23.69 -7.74 14.29
CA ASN A 203 24.14 -9.11 14.04
C ASN A 203 25.66 -9.27 14.09
N ARG A 204 26.42 -8.18 13.87
CA ARG A 204 27.88 -8.14 13.97
C ARG A 204 28.41 -7.60 15.30
N ASP A 205 27.52 -7.30 16.25
CA ASP A 205 27.87 -6.72 17.55
C ASP A 205 28.71 -5.43 17.41
N GLN A 206 28.40 -4.60 16.40
CA GLN A 206 29.09 -3.33 16.06
C GLN A 206 28.38 -2.08 16.58
N LEU A 207 27.53 -2.23 17.60
CA LEU A 207 26.80 -1.10 18.18
C LEU A 207 27.72 -0.18 18.98
N SER A 208 27.53 1.12 18.83
CA SER A 208 28.23 2.12 19.65
C SER A 208 27.65 2.18 21.06
N ALA A 209 28.42 2.70 22.01
CA ALA A 209 27.94 2.99 23.36
C ALA A 209 26.65 3.87 23.32
N GLY A 210 25.65 3.50 24.11
CA GLY A 210 24.37 4.21 24.21
C GLY A 210 23.34 3.84 23.14
N LEU A 211 23.69 3.03 22.14
CA LEU A 211 22.77 2.60 21.09
C LEU A 211 22.15 1.23 21.43
N ASN A 212 20.93 1.24 21.98
CA ASN A 212 20.16 0.04 22.24
C ASN A 212 19.24 -0.25 21.03
N LEU A 213 19.72 -1.05 20.09
CA LEU A 213 18.95 -1.51 18.93
C LEU A 213 18.71 -3.02 18.98
N HIS A 214 17.51 -3.40 18.56
CA HIS A 214 16.99 -4.74 18.33
C HIS A 214 16.72 -4.96 16.83
N GLY A 215 17.53 -4.33 15.98
CA GLY A 215 17.53 -4.51 14.53
C GLY A 215 16.36 -3.82 13.85
N CYS A 216 15.73 -4.51 12.89
CA CYS A 216 14.64 -3.95 12.10
C CYS A 216 13.37 -3.64 12.93
N ALA A 217 13.18 -4.31 14.07
CA ALA A 217 11.98 -4.16 14.91
C ALA A 217 11.84 -2.74 15.46
N ASP A 218 12.95 -2.11 15.86
CA ASP A 218 12.94 -0.74 16.35
C ASP A 218 12.53 0.27 15.30
N LEU A 219 13.00 0.09 14.06
CA LEU A 219 12.63 0.97 12.96
C LEU A 219 11.17 0.77 12.58
N ALA A 220 10.70 -0.47 12.51
CA ALA A 220 9.30 -0.78 12.23
C ALA A 220 8.34 -0.16 13.26
N ASP A 221 8.72 -0.17 14.54
CA ASP A 221 7.97 0.48 15.62
C ASP A 221 8.03 2.02 15.52
N ALA A 222 9.22 2.59 15.29
CA ALA A 222 9.41 4.04 15.17
C ALA A 222 8.57 4.65 14.04
N VAL A 223 8.53 4.01 12.87
CA VAL A 223 7.71 4.45 11.74
C VAL A 223 6.29 3.88 11.77
N GLY A 224 5.97 3.03 12.74
CA GLY A 224 4.69 2.36 12.89
C GLY A 224 4.26 1.55 11.66
N ASN A 225 5.20 0.97 10.90
CA ASN A 225 4.90 0.23 9.67
C ASN A 225 5.59 -1.15 9.66
N PHE A 226 4.79 -2.21 9.73
CA PHE A 226 5.25 -3.59 9.76
C PHE A 226 5.96 -4.05 8.48
N ASN A 227 5.78 -3.36 7.35
CA ASN A 227 6.48 -3.72 6.12
C ASN A 227 8.00 -3.65 6.29
N VAL A 228 8.52 -2.79 7.18
CA VAL A 228 9.96 -2.66 7.46
C VAL A 228 10.58 -3.95 8.01
N LEU A 229 9.78 -4.82 8.64
CA LEU A 229 10.21 -6.11 9.15
C LEU A 229 10.63 -7.09 8.04
N GLU A 230 10.33 -6.79 6.77
CA GLU A 230 10.83 -7.56 5.62
C GLU A 230 12.37 -7.60 5.54
N GLU A 231 13.05 -6.65 6.18
CA GLU A 231 14.51 -6.57 6.19
C GLU A 231 15.15 -7.39 7.33
N SER A 232 14.36 -8.05 8.18
CA SER A 232 14.84 -8.88 9.30
C SER A 232 15.69 -10.08 8.85
N CYS A 233 15.50 -10.58 7.63
CA CYS A 233 16.11 -11.83 7.14
C CYS A 233 17.38 -11.63 6.30
N VAL A 234 17.96 -10.42 6.31
CA VAL A 234 19.14 -10.11 5.48
C VAL A 234 20.43 -10.73 6.05
N CYS A 235 20.38 -11.22 7.29
CA CYS A 235 21.46 -11.94 7.95
C CYS A 235 20.87 -13.17 8.65
N GLY A 236 21.40 -14.37 8.38
CA GLY A 236 20.88 -15.64 8.92
C GLY A 236 20.92 -15.71 10.45
N GLN A 237 20.14 -16.62 11.05
CA GLN A 237 20.08 -16.83 12.50
C GLN A 237 21.46 -17.05 13.12
N LYS A 238 21.72 -16.48 14.31
CA LYS A 238 22.84 -16.88 15.18
C LYS A 238 22.59 -18.32 15.64
N ASP A 239 23.20 -19.31 15.00
CA ASP A 239 23.26 -20.67 15.56
C ASP A 239 24.09 -20.63 16.84
N SER A 240 23.44 -20.90 17.97
CA SER A 240 24.00 -20.82 19.32
C SER A 240 25.07 -21.87 19.65
N SER A 241 25.62 -22.58 18.65
CA SER A 241 26.58 -23.66 18.83
C SER A 241 27.87 -23.56 18.00
N LEU A 242 28.02 -22.53 17.15
CA LEU A 242 29.30 -22.26 16.48
C LEU A 242 29.78 -20.83 16.79
N SER A 243 31.03 -20.72 17.22
CA SER A 243 31.76 -19.49 17.55
C SER A 243 32.11 -18.62 16.33
N SER A 244 31.25 -18.62 15.31
CA SER A 244 31.43 -17.89 14.06
C SER A 244 30.12 -17.20 13.71
N PRO A 245 30.12 -15.90 13.34
CA PRO A 245 28.92 -15.27 12.83
C PRO A 245 28.38 -16.11 11.66
N SER A 246 27.13 -16.54 11.76
CA SER A 246 26.40 -17.29 10.72
C SER A 246 26.26 -16.50 9.41
N CYS A 247 26.60 -15.21 9.45
CA CYS A 247 26.65 -14.32 8.31
C CYS A 247 28.10 -14.27 7.79
N GLN A 248 28.35 -14.82 6.61
CA GLN A 248 29.54 -14.47 5.84
C GLN A 248 29.60 -12.94 5.75
N ALA A 249 30.78 -12.35 5.96
CA ALA A 249 30.97 -10.91 5.81
C ALA A 249 30.36 -10.46 4.47
N PRO A 250 29.63 -9.33 4.42
CA PRO A 250 29.16 -8.81 3.15
C PRO A 250 30.40 -8.67 2.27
N VAL A 251 30.36 -9.29 1.10
CA VAL A 251 31.38 -9.03 0.10
C VAL A 251 31.16 -7.59 -0.31
N TYR A 252 32.03 -6.69 0.17
CA TYR A 252 31.89 -5.27 -0.12
C TYR A 252 31.96 -5.10 -1.65
N ALA A 253 31.07 -4.30 -2.23
CA ALA A 253 31.11 -4.04 -3.67
C ALA A 253 32.49 -3.49 -4.10
N SER A 254 33.16 -2.74 -3.22
CA SER A 254 34.54 -2.27 -3.36
C SER A 254 35.58 -3.40 -3.41
N ASP A 255 35.35 -4.52 -2.72
CA ASP A 255 36.22 -5.70 -2.70
C ASP A 255 36.10 -6.55 -3.98
N LEU A 256 35.04 -6.34 -4.78
CA LEU A 256 34.79 -7.10 -6.01
C LEU A 256 35.51 -6.53 -7.24
N ALA A 257 35.68 -5.20 -7.35
CA ALA A 257 36.56 -4.53 -8.31
C ALA A 257 36.65 -3.00 -8.10
N ALA A 258 37.76 -2.38 -8.52
CA ALA A 258 37.97 -0.92 -8.50
C ALA A 258 36.92 -0.12 -9.32
N SER A 259 36.26 -0.74 -10.30
CA SER A 259 35.19 -0.13 -11.10
C SER A 259 33.89 0.11 -10.32
N PHE A 260 33.79 -0.39 -9.08
CA PHE A 260 32.61 -0.24 -8.21
C PHE A 260 32.73 0.86 -7.15
N ALA A 261 33.80 1.67 -7.17
CA ALA A 261 34.04 2.73 -6.18
C ALA A 261 32.89 3.76 -6.06
N HIS A 262 32.07 3.94 -7.11
CA HIS A 262 30.92 4.86 -7.10
C HIS A 262 29.63 4.26 -6.51
N TYR A 263 29.61 2.96 -6.17
CA TYR A 263 28.49 2.26 -5.50
C TYR A 263 28.84 1.90 -4.06
N ASP A 264 29.81 2.60 -3.49
CA ASP A 264 30.28 2.34 -2.15
C ASP A 264 29.21 2.73 -1.12
N THR A 265 28.39 1.76 -0.77
CA THR A 265 27.44 1.86 0.34
C THR A 265 28.08 1.48 1.68
N SER A 266 29.36 1.10 1.73
CA SER A 266 30.01 0.59 2.94
C SER A 266 30.01 1.63 4.07
N HIS A 267 30.10 2.92 3.73
CA HIS A 267 30.05 4.03 4.69
C HIS A 267 28.73 4.07 5.48
N TYR A 268 27.62 3.57 4.93
CA TYR A 268 26.34 3.47 5.63
C TYR A 268 26.36 2.38 6.71
N PHE A 269 27.17 1.32 6.56
CA PHE A 269 27.30 0.21 7.51
C PHE A 269 28.22 0.55 8.69
N THR A 270 28.08 1.76 9.20
CA THR A 270 28.75 2.29 10.38
C THR A 270 27.71 2.97 11.27
N THR A 271 28.01 3.18 12.55
CA THR A 271 27.10 3.90 13.44
C THR A 271 26.79 5.32 12.92
N SER A 272 27.79 6.04 12.41
CA SER A 272 27.59 7.38 11.83
C SER A 272 26.78 7.34 10.54
N GLY A 273 27.02 6.34 9.69
CA GLY A 273 26.22 6.10 8.48
C GLY A 273 24.75 5.80 8.80
N TRP A 274 24.52 4.98 9.82
CA TRP A 274 23.18 4.70 10.34
C TRP A 274 22.50 5.96 10.90
N ALA A 275 23.22 6.75 11.71
CA ALA A 275 22.71 8.02 12.23
C ALA A 275 22.28 8.98 11.11
N ASN A 276 23.05 9.06 10.03
CA ASN A 276 22.69 9.84 8.85
C ASN A 276 21.40 9.31 8.19
N LEU A 277 21.26 7.98 8.03
CA LEU A 277 20.03 7.39 7.50
C LEU A 277 18.81 7.70 8.37
N ILE A 278 18.97 7.72 9.70
CA ILE A 278 17.89 8.12 10.63
C ILE A 278 17.48 9.59 10.42
N SER A 279 18.44 10.49 10.33
CA SER A 279 18.17 11.91 10.04
C SER A 279 17.48 12.10 8.70
N MET A 280 17.98 11.48 7.63
CA MET A 280 17.35 11.49 6.30
C MET A 280 15.92 10.92 6.34
N THR A 281 15.70 9.85 7.11
CA THR A 281 14.37 9.25 7.28
C THR A 281 13.42 10.25 7.93
N ALA A 282 13.81 10.85 9.06
CA ALA A 282 12.99 11.83 9.78
C ALA A 282 12.65 13.05 8.90
N GLU A 283 13.63 13.59 8.16
CA GLU A 283 13.41 14.67 7.19
C GLU A 283 12.41 14.28 6.10
N ALA A 284 12.51 13.07 5.56
CA ALA A 284 11.59 12.58 4.53
C ALA A 284 10.15 12.43 5.07
N PHE A 285 9.98 11.95 6.31
CA PHE A 285 8.66 11.93 6.97
C PHE A 285 8.11 13.33 7.20
N SER A 286 8.96 14.30 7.59
CA SER A 286 8.58 15.70 7.72
C SER A 286 8.12 16.30 6.38
N LYS A 287 8.87 16.05 5.29
CA LYS A 287 8.52 16.47 3.92
C LYS A 287 7.23 15.81 3.42
N ALA A 288 6.94 14.58 3.84
CA ALA A 288 5.68 13.89 3.57
C ALA A 288 4.49 14.41 4.40
N GLY A 289 4.73 15.38 5.30
CA GLY A 289 3.74 15.91 6.23
C GLY A 289 3.36 14.93 7.35
N LEU A 290 4.10 13.84 7.52
CA LEU A 290 3.88 12.78 8.51
C LEU A 290 4.68 13.08 9.79
N TYR A 291 4.42 14.26 10.37
CA TYR A 291 5.16 14.82 11.51
C TYR A 291 5.07 13.97 12.78
N GLU A 292 4.05 13.12 12.92
CA GLU A 292 3.83 12.26 14.09
C GLU A 292 4.95 11.23 14.32
N PHE A 293 5.70 10.88 13.27
CA PHE A 293 6.78 9.89 13.35
C PHE A 293 8.15 10.54 13.58
N VAL A 294 8.33 11.83 13.28
CA VAL A 294 9.63 12.53 13.41
C VAL A 294 10.24 12.37 14.82
N PRO A 295 9.50 12.62 15.92
CA PRO A 295 10.05 12.43 17.27
C PRO A 295 10.37 10.98 17.60
N ARG A 296 9.60 10.02 17.06
CA ARG A 296 9.81 8.59 17.30
C ARG A 296 11.07 8.07 16.62
N ILE A 297 11.31 8.53 15.39
CA ILE A 297 12.49 8.21 14.59
C ILE A 297 13.73 8.77 15.27
N TYR A 298 13.74 10.06 15.61
CA TYR A 298 14.87 10.66 16.31
C TYR A 298 15.07 10.09 17.72
N GLY A 299 14.02 9.62 18.38
CA GLY A 299 14.12 8.92 19.66
C GLY A 299 15.00 7.66 19.63
N LYS A 300 15.23 7.07 18.45
CA LYS A 300 16.19 5.96 18.29
C LYS A 300 17.65 6.43 18.21
N LEU A 301 17.88 7.70 17.87
CA LEU A 301 19.20 8.32 17.73
C LEU A 301 19.65 9.07 19.00
N THR A 302 18.71 9.71 19.70
CA THR A 302 18.99 10.57 20.87
C THR A 302 19.87 9.90 21.95
N PRO A 303 19.61 8.67 22.42
CA PRO A 303 20.41 8.07 23.51
C PRO A 303 21.90 7.89 23.17
N MET A 304 22.18 7.60 21.90
CA MET A 304 23.54 7.50 21.40
C MET A 304 24.23 8.87 21.39
N LEU A 305 23.55 9.92 20.91
CA LEU A 305 24.11 11.27 20.89
C LEU A 305 24.37 11.82 22.30
N GLU A 306 23.50 11.51 23.27
CA GLU A 306 23.69 11.86 24.68
C GLU A 306 24.93 11.19 25.27
N THR A 307 25.08 9.88 25.03
CA THR A 307 26.22 9.11 25.52
C THR A 307 27.55 9.59 24.91
N LEU A 308 27.52 10.00 23.65
CA LEU A 308 28.67 10.55 22.93
C LEU A 308 28.89 12.05 23.18
N CYS A 309 28.07 12.69 24.03
CA CYS A 309 28.10 14.13 24.32
C CYS A 309 28.05 15.03 23.06
N GLN A 310 27.32 14.61 22.02
CA GLN A 310 27.19 15.34 20.76
C GLN A 310 26.11 16.43 20.84
N TYR A 311 26.32 17.42 21.72
CA TYR A 311 25.32 18.44 22.05
C TYR A 311 24.87 19.31 20.87
N ALA A 312 25.73 19.55 19.88
CA ALA A 312 25.35 20.27 18.67
C ALA A 312 24.28 19.50 17.87
N GLN A 313 24.51 18.21 17.60
CA GLN A 313 23.56 17.36 16.89
C GLN A 313 22.26 17.17 17.69
N LEU A 314 22.36 17.06 19.02
CA LEU A 314 21.18 17.02 19.90
C LEU A 314 20.34 18.29 19.78
N SER A 315 20.97 19.47 19.73
CA SER A 315 20.28 20.74 19.52
C SER A 315 19.50 20.74 18.20
N ASP A 316 20.13 20.28 17.12
CA ASP A 316 19.51 20.22 15.78
C ASP A 316 18.32 19.25 15.77
N VAL A 317 18.52 18.03 16.29
CA VAL A 317 17.47 17.01 16.42
C VAL A 317 16.26 17.52 17.22
N HIS A 318 16.50 18.15 18.37
CA HIS A 318 15.41 18.72 19.17
C HIS A 318 14.74 19.93 18.49
N GLY A 319 15.47 20.68 17.67
CA GLY A 319 14.92 21.72 16.79
C GLY A 319 13.91 21.15 15.79
N GLU A 320 14.29 20.10 15.07
CA GLU A 320 13.40 19.42 14.11
C GLU A 320 12.16 18.80 14.79
N ILE A 321 12.34 18.21 15.98
CA ILE A 321 11.22 17.69 16.79
C ILE A 321 10.26 18.82 17.18
N LYS A 322 10.78 19.98 17.60
CA LYS A 322 9.96 21.16 17.92
C LYS A 322 9.17 21.60 16.71
N ASP A 323 9.80 21.67 15.54
CA ASP A 323 9.16 22.14 14.31
C ASP A 323 8.08 21.16 13.82
N ALA A 324 8.29 19.85 13.98
CA ALA A 324 7.27 18.82 13.73
C ALA A 324 6.03 19.02 14.64
N TYR A 325 6.22 19.27 15.94
CA TYR A 325 5.10 19.55 16.84
C TYR A 325 4.38 20.87 16.53
N LEU A 326 5.13 21.92 16.15
CA LEU A 326 4.52 23.17 15.69
C LEU A 326 3.69 22.98 14.42
N ALA A 327 4.14 22.12 13.50
CA ALA A 327 3.37 21.76 12.30
C ALA A 327 2.08 21.01 12.66
N LEU A 328 2.14 20.03 13.58
CA LEU A 328 0.96 19.32 14.09
C LEU A 328 -0.04 20.26 14.77
N GLN A 329 0.44 21.18 15.61
CA GLN A 329 -0.41 22.18 16.25
C GLN A 329 -1.13 23.06 15.23
N LYS A 330 -0.43 23.52 14.18
CA LYS A 330 -1.04 24.29 13.08
C LYS A 330 -2.07 23.47 12.29
N GLN A 331 -1.86 22.16 12.18
CA GLN A 331 -2.77 21.25 11.48
C GLN A 331 -4.00 20.85 12.30
N GLN A 332 -4.01 21.00 13.64
CA GLN A 332 -5.19 20.66 14.46
C GLN A 332 -6.48 21.38 14.03
N HIS A 333 -6.36 22.56 13.42
CA HIS A 333 -7.49 23.37 12.96
C HIS A 333 -7.65 23.42 11.44
N LYS A 334 -6.82 22.68 10.68
CA LYS A 334 -6.89 22.63 9.21
C LYS A 334 -7.04 21.19 8.76
N LYS A 335 -8.01 20.92 7.89
CA LYS A 335 -8.23 19.58 7.34
C LYS A 335 -7.00 19.12 6.57
N ARG A 336 -6.37 18.03 7.02
CA ARG A 336 -5.24 17.42 6.31
C ARG A 336 -5.76 16.72 5.07
N LEU A 337 -5.05 16.89 3.96
CA LEU A 337 -5.39 16.26 2.70
C LEU A 337 -4.68 14.92 2.61
N PHE A 338 -5.45 13.86 2.37
CA PHE A 338 -4.93 12.52 2.23
C PHE A 338 -5.06 12.02 0.79
N ASN A 339 -4.27 11.00 0.48
CA ASN A 339 -4.13 10.42 -0.84
C ASN A 339 -5.44 9.84 -1.39
N ALA A 340 -5.59 9.89 -2.71
CA ALA A 340 -6.63 9.17 -3.41
C ALA A 340 -6.14 7.76 -3.77
N TYR A 341 -7.05 6.78 -3.86
CA TYR A 341 -6.72 5.42 -4.21
C TYR A 341 -7.57 4.93 -5.38
N PHE A 342 -6.92 4.21 -6.30
CA PHE A 342 -7.57 3.66 -7.49
C PHE A 342 -7.20 2.20 -7.67
N ARG A 343 -8.19 1.34 -7.91
CA ARG A 343 -7.95 0.00 -8.43
C ARG A 343 -7.79 0.09 -9.95
N VAL A 344 -6.73 -0.51 -10.48
CA VAL A 344 -6.46 -0.65 -11.92
C VAL A 344 -6.31 -2.12 -12.24
N GLY A 345 -7.21 -2.64 -13.07
CA GLY A 345 -7.13 -3.98 -13.65
C GLY A 345 -6.60 -3.95 -15.07
N PHE A 346 -5.72 -4.90 -15.37
CA PHE A 346 -5.00 -5.04 -16.63
C PHE A 346 -5.48 -6.29 -17.35
N TYR A 347 -6.04 -6.18 -18.56
CA TYR A 347 -6.55 -7.32 -19.31
C TYR A 347 -6.18 -7.27 -20.80
N GLY A 348 -5.89 -8.42 -21.39
CA GLY A 348 -5.49 -8.55 -22.79
C GLY A 348 -4.15 -9.28 -22.94
N ALA A 349 -4.07 -10.20 -23.90
CA ALA A 349 -2.89 -11.07 -24.07
C ALA A 349 -1.60 -10.30 -24.37
N LEU A 350 -1.71 -9.12 -25.01
CA LEU A 350 -0.58 -8.25 -25.35
C LEU A 350 0.19 -7.72 -24.13
N LEU A 351 -0.43 -7.70 -22.95
CA LEU A 351 0.19 -7.28 -21.69
C LEU A 351 1.12 -8.35 -21.08
N GLY A 352 1.14 -9.56 -21.65
CA GLY A 352 1.99 -10.66 -21.17
C GLY A 352 1.74 -10.98 -19.69
N PRO A 353 2.75 -10.91 -18.81
CA PRO A 353 2.61 -11.21 -17.39
C PRO A 353 1.60 -10.34 -16.63
N MET A 354 1.29 -9.14 -17.14
CA MET A 354 0.33 -8.25 -16.49
C MET A 354 -1.13 -8.60 -16.83
N ASN A 355 -1.38 -9.50 -17.78
CA ASN A 355 -2.74 -9.89 -18.13
C ASN A 355 -3.46 -10.57 -16.95
N GLY A 356 -4.61 -10.02 -16.55
CA GLY A 356 -5.41 -10.47 -15.41
C GLY A 356 -4.95 -9.94 -14.05
N SER A 357 -3.90 -9.11 -14.02
CA SER A 357 -3.40 -8.53 -12.77
C SER A 357 -4.20 -7.29 -12.34
N GLU A 358 -4.29 -7.05 -11.04
CA GLU A 358 -4.92 -5.87 -10.47
C GLU A 358 -4.03 -5.23 -9.41
N TYR A 359 -4.01 -3.91 -9.41
CA TYR A 359 -3.22 -3.12 -8.48
C TYR A 359 -4.08 -2.04 -7.84
N VAL A 360 -3.80 -1.72 -6.58
CA VAL A 360 -4.23 -0.45 -5.98
C VAL A 360 -3.10 0.55 -6.17
N TYR A 361 -3.44 1.72 -6.70
CA TYR A 361 -2.57 2.87 -6.88
C TYR A 361 -2.83 3.87 -5.78
N ARG A 362 -1.77 4.42 -5.20
CA ARG A 362 -1.80 5.54 -4.27
C ARG A 362 -1.41 6.81 -5.03
N GLU A 363 -2.32 7.77 -5.08
CA GLU A 363 -2.16 9.02 -5.80
C GLU A 363 -2.17 10.22 -4.86
N VAL A 364 -1.73 11.37 -5.37
CA VAL A 364 -1.81 12.63 -4.64
C VAL A 364 -3.27 12.98 -4.31
N PRO A 365 -3.51 13.81 -3.27
CA PRO A 365 -4.86 14.24 -2.94
C PRO A 365 -5.56 14.89 -4.15
N PHE A 366 -6.87 14.67 -4.27
CA PHE A 366 -7.74 15.20 -5.33
C PHE A 366 -7.54 14.66 -6.75
N THR A 367 -6.59 13.75 -7.00
CA THR A 367 -6.53 13.07 -8.30
C THR A 367 -7.89 12.46 -8.64
N LYS A 368 -8.38 12.73 -9.85
CA LYS A 368 -9.71 12.30 -10.30
C LYS A 368 -9.61 11.10 -11.25
N LEU A 369 -10.70 10.33 -11.33
CA LEU A 369 -10.77 9.18 -12.22
C LEU A 369 -10.42 9.48 -13.70
N PRO A 370 -10.85 10.60 -14.32
CA PRO A 370 -10.47 10.92 -15.69
C PRO A 370 -8.97 11.17 -15.87
N GLU A 371 -8.33 11.84 -14.90
CA GLU A 371 -6.90 12.11 -14.91
C GLU A 371 -6.08 10.82 -14.82
N MET A 372 -6.44 9.93 -13.89
CA MET A 372 -5.86 8.59 -13.78
C MET A 372 -6.06 7.78 -15.07
N THR A 373 -7.28 7.82 -15.64
CA THR A 373 -7.61 7.09 -16.86
C THR A 373 -6.75 7.57 -18.02
N GLN A 374 -6.69 8.88 -18.24
CA GLN A 374 -5.89 9.49 -19.30
C GLN A 374 -4.40 9.16 -19.14
N ARG A 375 -3.87 9.24 -17.91
CA ARG A 375 -2.47 8.95 -17.60
C ARG A 375 -2.07 7.53 -18.00
N ILE A 376 -2.87 6.54 -17.60
CA ILE A 376 -2.61 5.13 -17.92
C ILE A 376 -2.82 4.86 -19.41
N THR A 377 -3.91 5.35 -20.00
CA THR A 377 -4.19 5.09 -21.42
C THR A 377 -3.14 5.71 -22.33
N ALA A 378 -2.69 6.94 -22.05
CA ALA A 378 -1.67 7.61 -22.85
C ALA A 378 -0.34 6.83 -22.84
N TYR A 379 0.12 6.41 -21.66
CA TYR A 379 1.35 5.63 -21.52
C TYR A 379 1.32 4.30 -22.29
N TYR A 380 0.20 3.58 -22.23
CA TYR A 380 0.08 2.30 -22.95
C TYR A 380 -0.26 2.47 -24.43
N ALA A 381 -0.89 3.58 -24.83
CA ALA A 381 -1.09 3.94 -26.22
C ALA A 381 0.25 4.18 -26.94
N GLU A 382 1.21 4.84 -26.31
CA GLU A 382 2.57 5.01 -26.89
C GLU A 382 3.27 3.66 -27.14
N LYS A 383 2.94 2.62 -26.36
CA LYS A 383 3.55 1.29 -26.50
C LYS A 383 2.85 0.38 -27.50
N PHE A 384 1.52 0.42 -27.55
CA PHE A 384 0.70 -0.56 -28.28
C PHE A 384 -0.11 0.05 -29.43
N GLY A 385 -0.17 1.38 -29.55
CA GLY A 385 -1.02 2.13 -30.45
C GLY A 385 -2.40 2.44 -29.85
N GLU A 386 -2.90 3.66 -30.08
CA GLU A 386 -4.19 4.14 -29.54
C GLU A 386 -5.37 3.22 -29.91
N ASP A 387 -5.41 2.71 -31.13
CA ASP A 387 -6.51 1.86 -31.65
C ASP A 387 -6.70 0.56 -30.87
N ARG A 388 -5.67 0.12 -30.12
CA ARG A 388 -5.69 -1.12 -29.35
C ARG A 388 -6.09 -0.92 -27.90
N ILE A 389 -6.21 0.32 -27.42
CA ILE A 389 -6.49 0.64 -26.02
C ILE A 389 -7.99 0.81 -25.78
N VAL A 390 -8.54 0.12 -24.79
CA VAL A 390 -9.94 0.21 -24.41
C VAL A 390 -10.08 0.36 -22.89
N VAL A 391 -10.94 1.28 -22.45
CA VAL A 391 -11.27 1.45 -21.03
C VAL A 391 -12.64 0.83 -20.75
N ILE A 392 -12.66 -0.16 -19.86
CA ILE A 392 -13.89 -0.75 -19.32
C ILE A 392 -14.45 0.23 -18.29
N LYS A 393 -15.60 0.82 -18.61
CA LYS A 393 -16.23 1.88 -17.79
C LYS A 393 -17.00 1.33 -16.60
N ASP A 394 -17.60 0.16 -16.76
CA ASP A 394 -18.26 -0.50 -15.65
C ASP A 394 -17.23 -1.14 -14.72
N SER A 395 -17.59 -1.29 -13.45
CA SER A 395 -16.70 -1.85 -12.42
C SER A 395 -17.03 -3.32 -12.09
N ASN A 396 -17.79 -4.01 -12.95
CA ASN A 396 -18.16 -5.41 -12.73
C ASN A 396 -16.96 -6.36 -12.92
N VAL A 397 -17.14 -7.62 -12.55
CA VAL A 397 -16.13 -8.65 -12.79
C VAL A 397 -15.96 -8.84 -14.30
N VAL A 398 -14.73 -8.62 -14.77
CA VAL A 398 -14.39 -8.76 -16.19
C VAL A 398 -14.32 -10.23 -16.56
N ASN A 399 -15.02 -10.62 -17.63
CA ASN A 399 -14.93 -11.95 -18.20
C ASN A 399 -13.84 -11.98 -19.28
N PRO A 400 -12.67 -12.64 -19.06
CA PRO A 400 -11.57 -12.62 -20.02
C PRO A 400 -11.91 -13.25 -21.37
N ARG A 401 -12.89 -14.17 -21.42
CA ARG A 401 -13.30 -14.86 -22.65
C ARG A 401 -14.09 -13.96 -23.61
N ALA A 402 -14.66 -12.87 -23.11
CA ALA A 402 -15.45 -11.93 -23.89
C ALA A 402 -14.60 -10.78 -24.49
N LEU A 403 -13.29 -10.75 -24.18
CA LEU A 403 -12.38 -9.69 -24.61
C LEU A 403 -11.70 -10.05 -25.95
N ASP A 404 -11.44 -9.04 -26.77
CA ASP A 404 -10.67 -9.19 -28.01
C ASP A 404 -9.18 -9.42 -27.69
N SER A 405 -8.59 -10.48 -28.23
CA SER A 405 -7.18 -10.82 -28.00
C SER A 405 -6.20 -9.79 -28.57
N ASN A 406 -6.63 -8.98 -29.55
CA ASN A 406 -5.80 -7.96 -30.19
C ASN A 406 -5.84 -6.60 -29.49
N LYS A 407 -6.61 -6.48 -28.40
CA LYS A 407 -6.78 -5.24 -27.64
C LYS A 407 -6.26 -5.37 -26.22
N VAL A 408 -6.00 -4.21 -25.62
CA VAL A 408 -5.60 -4.04 -24.23
C VAL A 408 -6.71 -3.28 -23.52
N TYR A 409 -7.18 -3.84 -22.43
CA TYR A 409 -8.29 -3.33 -21.64
C TYR A 409 -7.82 -2.91 -20.25
N PHE A 410 -8.25 -1.73 -19.83
CA PHE A 410 -8.06 -1.23 -18.47
C PHE A 410 -9.40 -1.07 -17.77
N GLN A 411 -9.52 -1.56 -16.55
CA GLN A 411 -10.65 -1.26 -15.68
C GLN A 411 -10.17 -0.43 -14.49
N ILE A 412 -10.59 0.82 -14.41
CA ILE A 412 -10.11 1.77 -13.40
C ILE A 412 -11.29 2.17 -12.52
N THR A 413 -11.15 1.97 -11.21
CA THR A 413 -12.20 2.22 -10.22
C THR A 413 -11.63 2.97 -9.03
N TYR A 414 -12.29 4.04 -8.60
CA TYR A 414 -11.94 4.70 -7.33
C TYR A 414 -12.24 3.76 -6.14
N VAL A 415 -11.34 3.71 -5.17
CA VAL A 415 -11.50 2.89 -3.97
C VAL A 415 -11.21 3.71 -2.72
N GLU A 416 -11.88 3.37 -1.62
CA GLU A 416 -11.69 4.01 -0.31
C GLU A 416 -11.01 3.04 0.66
N PRO A 417 -10.19 3.52 1.62
CA PRO A 417 -9.68 2.66 2.69
C PRO A 417 -10.82 1.97 3.45
N TYR A 418 -10.70 0.65 3.62
CA TYR A 418 -11.70 -0.16 4.32
C TYR A 418 -11.23 -0.51 5.73
N PHE A 419 -12.14 -0.34 6.69
CA PHE A 419 -11.93 -0.69 8.10
C PHE A 419 -13.13 -1.43 8.65
N GLU A 420 -12.86 -2.42 9.49
CA GLU A 420 -13.91 -3.03 10.32
C GLU A 420 -14.28 -2.13 11.51
N ASP A 421 -15.44 -2.34 12.11
CA ASP A 421 -15.92 -1.60 13.28
C ASP A 421 -14.94 -1.69 14.48
N CYS A 422 -14.22 -2.80 14.62
CA CYS A 422 -13.19 -2.94 15.65
C CYS A 422 -11.96 -2.06 15.37
N GLU A 423 -11.58 -1.90 14.10
CA GLU A 423 -10.47 -1.05 13.69
C GLU A 423 -10.84 0.42 13.78
N LEU A 424 -12.06 0.81 13.38
CA LEU A 424 -12.55 2.20 13.48
C LEU A 424 -12.55 2.70 14.93
N ARG A 425 -12.79 1.81 15.91
CA ARG A 425 -12.69 2.10 17.35
C ARG A 425 -11.24 2.35 17.80
N ARG A 426 -10.26 1.68 17.19
CA ARG A 426 -8.82 1.83 17.51
C ARG A 426 -8.17 2.98 16.74
N ARG A 427 -8.63 3.26 15.52
CA ARG A 427 -8.16 4.32 14.62
C ARG A 427 -9.00 5.57 14.82
N THR A 428 -8.67 6.35 15.84
CA THR A 428 -9.42 7.54 16.24
C THR A 428 -8.98 8.80 15.50
N THR A 429 -7.72 8.88 15.07
CA THR A 429 -7.18 10.06 14.39
C THR A 429 -7.25 9.95 12.86
N GLU A 430 -7.23 11.09 12.16
CA GLU A 430 -7.21 11.12 10.69
C GLU A 430 -5.96 10.43 10.13
N LEU A 431 -4.78 10.64 10.74
CA LEU A 431 -3.55 9.93 10.37
C LEU A 431 -3.75 8.41 10.46
N GLN A 432 -4.27 7.91 11.58
CA GLN A 432 -4.46 6.47 11.78
C GLN A 432 -5.42 5.88 10.74
N ARG A 433 -6.36 6.65 10.21
CA ARG A 433 -7.27 6.22 9.14
C ARG A 433 -6.68 6.35 7.73
N ASN A 434 -5.46 6.87 7.60
CA ASN A 434 -4.80 7.12 6.31
C ASN A 434 -3.35 6.60 6.23
N TYR A 435 -2.87 5.90 7.26
CA TYR A 435 -1.53 5.30 7.35
C TYR A 435 -1.65 3.81 7.68
N VAL A 436 -0.76 2.99 7.12
CA VAL A 436 -0.78 1.51 7.21
C VAL A 436 -2.12 0.96 6.73
N LEU A 437 -2.43 1.25 5.46
CA LEU A 437 -3.66 0.83 4.79
C LEU A 437 -3.41 -0.42 3.95
N LYS A 438 -4.17 -1.48 4.22
CA LYS A 438 -4.06 -2.76 3.48
C LYS A 438 -5.32 -3.14 2.71
N ARG A 439 -6.47 -2.62 3.14
CA ARG A 439 -7.77 -2.97 2.59
C ARG A 439 -8.44 -1.75 2.00
N PHE A 440 -9.05 -1.95 0.84
CA PHE A 440 -9.73 -0.92 0.08
C PHE A 440 -11.08 -1.45 -0.40
N VAL A 441 -12.10 -0.59 -0.48
CA VAL A 441 -13.44 -0.98 -0.89
C VAL A 441 -13.93 -0.11 -2.04
N HIS A 442 -14.66 -0.73 -2.95
CA HIS A 442 -15.58 -0.03 -3.85
C HIS A 442 -16.93 -0.72 -3.84
N SER A 443 -17.97 0.04 -4.15
CA SER A 443 -19.36 -0.41 -4.08
C SER A 443 -20.01 -0.43 -5.45
N LEU A 444 -20.75 -1.49 -5.74
CA LEU A 444 -21.54 -1.66 -6.95
C LEU A 444 -23.03 -1.76 -6.59
N PRO A 445 -23.88 -0.83 -7.06
CA PRO A 445 -25.32 -0.96 -6.89
C PRO A 445 -25.85 -2.06 -7.82
N PHE A 446 -26.79 -2.86 -7.33
CA PHE A 446 -27.51 -3.83 -8.16
C PHE A 446 -28.92 -4.07 -7.63
N THR A 447 -29.78 -4.64 -8.47
CA THR A 447 -31.11 -5.11 -8.09
C THR A 447 -31.28 -6.58 -8.44
N PRO A 448 -32.13 -7.34 -7.74
CA PRO A 448 -32.39 -8.75 -8.07
C PRO A 448 -32.96 -8.96 -9.47
N LYS A 449 -33.62 -7.93 -10.03
CA LYS A 449 -34.21 -7.95 -11.37
C LYS A 449 -33.21 -7.70 -12.50
N GLY A 450 -31.94 -7.41 -12.18
CA GLY A 450 -30.88 -7.19 -13.16
C GLY A 450 -30.39 -5.74 -13.36
N PRO A 451 -31.21 -4.66 -13.36
CA PRO A 451 -30.67 -3.32 -13.51
C PRO A 451 -29.82 -2.91 -12.29
N ALA A 452 -28.85 -2.01 -12.50
CA ALA A 452 -27.99 -1.51 -11.43
C ALA A 452 -28.78 -0.69 -10.38
N HIS A 453 -29.80 0.04 -10.82
CA HIS A 453 -30.61 0.93 -9.99
C HIS A 453 -32.09 0.53 -10.01
N GLY A 454 -32.76 0.64 -8.86
CA GLY A 454 -34.17 0.30 -8.68
C GLY A 454 -34.84 1.12 -7.57
N SER A 455 -35.99 0.64 -7.07
CA SER A 455 -36.66 1.23 -5.91
C SER A 455 -35.84 1.03 -4.63
N LEU A 456 -36.12 1.82 -3.58
CA LEU A 456 -35.44 1.68 -2.29
C LEU A 456 -35.49 0.25 -1.74
N SER A 457 -36.60 -0.47 -1.91
CA SER A 457 -36.75 -1.84 -1.41
C SER A 457 -36.02 -2.90 -2.24
N GLU A 458 -35.56 -2.56 -3.45
CA GLU A 458 -34.88 -3.47 -4.38
C GLU A 458 -33.40 -3.12 -4.55
N GLN A 459 -32.93 -2.03 -3.95
CA GLN A 459 -31.58 -1.52 -4.14
C GLN A 459 -30.58 -2.19 -3.20
N PHE A 460 -29.89 -3.21 -3.71
CA PHE A 460 -28.76 -3.81 -3.03
C PHE A 460 -27.46 -3.08 -3.39
N GLN A 461 -26.44 -3.30 -2.58
CA GLN A 461 -25.10 -2.82 -2.86
C GLN A 461 -24.09 -3.94 -2.58
N ARG A 462 -23.24 -4.24 -3.56
CA ARG A 462 -22.11 -5.15 -3.39
C ARG A 462 -20.85 -4.35 -3.09
N GLN A 463 -20.30 -4.52 -1.89
CA GLN A 463 -19.00 -4.03 -1.51
C GLN A 463 -17.92 -5.05 -1.87
N ILE A 464 -16.93 -4.63 -2.65
CA ILE A 464 -15.79 -5.45 -3.04
C ILE A 464 -14.57 -4.94 -2.28
N ILE A 465 -14.14 -5.71 -1.28
CA ILE A 465 -13.00 -5.41 -0.43
C ILE A 465 -11.75 -6.05 -1.03
N LEU A 466 -10.82 -5.21 -1.46
CA LEU A 466 -9.53 -5.55 -2.03
C LEU A 466 -8.48 -5.55 -0.92
N THR A 467 -7.67 -6.60 -0.85
CA THR A 467 -6.52 -6.67 0.07
C THR A 467 -5.23 -6.64 -0.75
N THR A 468 -4.35 -5.71 -0.44
CA THR A 468 -3.05 -5.56 -1.11
C THR A 468 -1.97 -6.45 -0.48
N GLU A 469 -0.91 -6.72 -1.25
CA GLU A 469 0.24 -7.53 -0.82
C GLU A 469 0.94 -6.96 0.43
N ARG A 470 0.95 -5.64 0.58
CA ARG A 470 1.57 -4.87 1.67
C ARG A 470 0.71 -3.67 2.06
N HIS A 471 1.10 -2.97 3.12
CA HIS A 471 0.41 -1.77 3.58
C HIS A 471 0.91 -0.53 2.84
N PHE A 472 0.05 0.44 2.57
CA PHE A 472 0.45 1.79 2.17
C PHE A 472 0.74 2.68 3.39
N PRO A 473 1.73 3.59 3.33
CA PRO A 473 2.72 3.72 2.25
C PRO A 473 3.73 2.55 2.25
N TYR A 474 4.34 2.29 1.09
CA TYR A 474 5.38 1.26 0.89
C TYR A 474 6.50 1.80 0.00
N ILE A 475 7.53 0.99 -0.27
CA ILE A 475 8.60 1.27 -1.24
C ILE A 475 8.04 1.50 -2.67
N LYS A 476 6.83 1.01 -2.97
CA LYS A 476 6.11 1.21 -4.24
C LYS A 476 4.82 2.00 -4.03
N SER A 477 4.44 2.84 -5.01
CA SER A 477 3.17 3.58 -5.02
C SER A 477 1.98 2.80 -5.59
N ARG A 478 2.23 1.61 -6.16
CA ARG A 478 1.18 0.65 -6.54
C ARG A 478 1.48 -0.74 -5.98
N LEU A 479 0.45 -1.39 -5.47
CA LEU A 479 0.57 -2.70 -4.82
C LEU A 479 -0.42 -3.68 -5.43
N ALA A 480 0.03 -4.91 -5.66
CA ALA A 480 -0.81 -5.95 -6.22
C ALA A 480 -1.97 -6.31 -5.27
N VAL A 481 -3.15 -6.55 -5.84
CA VAL A 481 -4.30 -7.10 -5.12
C VAL A 481 -4.12 -8.61 -5.01
N VAL A 482 -3.99 -9.11 -3.78
CA VAL A 482 -3.75 -10.54 -3.49
C VAL A 482 -5.00 -11.29 -3.06
N SER A 483 -6.03 -10.57 -2.61
CA SER A 483 -7.31 -11.16 -2.20
C SER A 483 -8.46 -10.18 -2.42
N LYS A 484 -9.64 -10.74 -2.71
CA LYS A 484 -10.89 -9.99 -2.85
C LYS A 484 -12.00 -10.68 -2.07
N THR A 485 -12.70 -9.92 -1.25
CA THR A 485 -13.87 -10.38 -0.49
C THR A 485 -15.08 -9.59 -0.92
N ASN A 486 -16.19 -10.27 -1.19
CA ASN A 486 -17.46 -9.62 -1.53
C ASN A 486 -18.37 -9.62 -0.32
N GLN A 487 -18.97 -8.47 -0.04
CA GLN A 487 -20.03 -8.31 0.95
C GLN A 487 -21.23 -7.68 0.27
N VAL A 488 -22.42 -8.24 0.48
CA VAL A 488 -23.67 -7.74 -0.08
C VAL A 488 -24.47 -7.11 1.04
N LEU A 489 -24.76 -5.81 0.87
CA LEU A 489 -25.64 -5.05 1.72
C LEU A 489 -27.06 -5.13 1.17
N SER A 490 -27.99 -5.45 2.06
CA SER A 490 -29.41 -5.39 1.79
C SER A 490 -29.90 -3.95 1.65
N PRO A 491 -31.10 -3.74 1.09
CA PRO A 491 -31.62 -2.39 0.87
C PRO A 491 -31.77 -1.55 2.14
N ILE A 492 -32.12 -2.16 3.28
CA ILE A 492 -32.17 -1.45 4.57
C ILE A 492 -30.76 -1.05 5.06
N GLU A 493 -29.74 -1.87 4.81
CA GLU A 493 -28.34 -1.56 5.16
C GLU A 493 -27.79 -0.44 4.29
N VAL A 494 -28.13 -0.44 3.00
CA VAL A 494 -27.79 0.66 2.08
C VAL A 494 -28.42 1.97 2.57
N ALA A 495 -29.72 1.94 2.86
CA ALA A 495 -30.43 3.09 3.39
C ALA A 495 -29.85 3.59 4.71
N TYR A 496 -29.51 2.68 5.63
CA TYR A 496 -28.84 3.02 6.88
C TYR A 496 -27.48 3.69 6.63
N GLY A 497 -26.65 3.15 5.73
CA GLY A 497 -25.36 3.72 5.36
C GLY A 497 -25.47 5.14 4.82
N ASP A 498 -26.45 5.40 3.96
CA ASP A 498 -26.69 6.72 3.36
C ASP A 498 -27.14 7.76 4.40
N VAL A 499 -28.11 7.41 5.24
CA VAL A 499 -28.58 8.30 6.33
C VAL A 499 -27.45 8.54 7.34
N SER A 500 -26.71 7.51 7.73
CA SER A 500 -25.59 7.61 8.67
C SER A 500 -24.48 8.52 8.15
N ARG A 501 -24.10 8.39 6.87
CA ARG A 501 -23.13 9.29 6.23
C ARG A 501 -23.61 10.74 6.26
N ARG A 502 -24.90 10.98 6.03
CA ARG A 502 -25.47 12.33 6.08
C ARG A 502 -25.44 12.92 7.49
N VAL A 503 -25.76 12.13 8.51
CA VAL A 503 -25.64 12.52 9.92
C VAL A 503 -24.19 12.89 10.26
N GLN A 504 -23.22 12.07 9.85
CA GLN A 504 -21.79 12.34 10.09
C GLN A 504 -21.31 13.63 9.41
N GLN A 505 -21.77 13.91 8.18
CA GLN A 505 -21.49 15.18 7.50
C GLN A 505 -22.05 16.38 8.26
N LEU A 506 -23.28 16.28 8.76
CA LEU A 506 -23.93 17.33 9.52
C LEU A 506 -23.23 17.57 10.86
N GLU A 507 -22.89 16.51 11.59
CA GLU A 507 -22.08 16.61 12.79
C GLU A 507 -20.72 17.26 12.54
N SER A 508 -20.05 16.90 11.44
CA SER A 508 -18.78 17.50 11.06
C SER A 508 -18.92 19.00 10.78
N ALA A 509 -19.99 19.42 10.10
CA ALA A 509 -20.27 20.83 9.84
C ALA A 509 -20.49 21.59 11.17
N LEU A 510 -21.23 21.01 12.12
CA LEU A 510 -21.49 21.59 13.44
C LEU A 510 -20.23 21.69 14.33
N ARG A 511 -19.29 20.76 14.20
CA ARG A 511 -18.02 20.78 14.96
C ARG A 511 -17.00 21.78 14.43
N THR A 512 -17.12 22.18 13.17
CA THR A 512 -16.15 23.09 12.52
C THR A 512 -16.26 24.50 13.10
N LYS A 513 -15.13 25.10 13.51
CA LYS A 513 -15.06 26.46 14.05
C LYS A 513 -14.00 27.28 13.30
N PRO A 514 -14.34 28.46 12.72
CA PRO A 514 -15.68 29.03 12.60
C PRO A 514 -16.58 28.17 11.68
N VAL A 515 -17.90 28.27 11.88
CA VAL A 515 -18.87 27.49 11.11
C VAL A 515 -18.93 27.98 9.66
N ASP A 516 -18.77 27.07 8.70
CA ASP A 516 -19.07 27.34 7.30
C ASP A 516 -20.58 27.29 7.08
N VAL A 517 -21.19 28.48 7.05
CA VAL A 517 -22.65 28.64 6.93
C VAL A 517 -23.17 28.04 5.62
N LYS A 518 -22.46 28.20 4.50
CA LYS A 518 -22.91 27.68 3.20
C LYS A 518 -22.88 26.16 3.19
N PHE A 519 -21.80 25.57 3.71
CA PHE A 519 -21.70 24.12 3.83
C PHE A 519 -22.76 23.57 4.80
N LEU A 520 -22.97 24.22 5.95
CA LEU A 520 -24.01 23.83 6.90
C LEU A 520 -25.40 23.87 6.27
N GLN A 521 -25.74 24.95 5.55
CA GLN A 521 -27.02 25.11 4.86
C GLN A 521 -27.23 24.03 3.80
N MET A 522 -26.21 23.74 2.98
CA MET A 522 -26.25 22.69 1.96
C MET A 522 -26.50 21.31 2.57
N ILE A 523 -25.83 20.98 3.69
CA ILE A 523 -26.03 19.71 4.37
C ILE A 523 -27.42 19.65 5.01
N LEU A 524 -27.80 20.67 5.76
CA LEU A 524 -29.09 20.78 6.43
C LEU A 524 -30.25 20.65 5.44
N GLN A 525 -30.23 21.39 4.34
CA GLN A 525 -31.28 21.35 3.32
C GLN A 525 -31.45 19.93 2.77
N GLY A 526 -30.38 19.22 2.44
CA GLY A 526 -30.52 17.84 1.97
C GLY A 526 -30.87 16.81 3.06
N CYS A 527 -30.88 17.19 4.35
CA CYS A 527 -31.43 16.34 5.42
C CYS A 527 -32.94 16.52 5.60
N ILE A 528 -33.49 17.71 5.35
CA ILE A 528 -34.88 18.05 5.72
C ILE A 528 -35.76 18.45 4.52
N GLY A 529 -35.17 18.77 3.38
CA GLY A 529 -35.84 19.31 2.20
C GLY A 529 -35.22 18.77 0.91
N THR A 530 -35.14 17.44 0.79
CA THR A 530 -34.67 16.77 -0.43
C THR A 530 -35.66 17.03 -1.56
N THR A 531 -35.20 17.68 -2.63
CA THR A 531 -36.02 18.00 -3.81
C THR A 531 -35.79 17.04 -4.99
N VAL A 532 -34.65 16.37 -5.03
CA VAL A 532 -34.23 15.51 -6.17
C VAL A 532 -34.28 14.02 -5.83
N ASN A 533 -33.97 13.64 -4.59
CA ASN A 533 -34.03 12.26 -4.11
C ASN A 533 -35.32 12.03 -3.32
N GLN A 534 -35.75 10.77 -3.24
CA GLN A 534 -36.93 10.27 -2.50
C GLN A 534 -37.01 10.73 -1.03
N GLY A 535 -35.88 11.09 -0.43
CA GLY A 535 -35.83 11.76 0.85
C GLY A 535 -35.94 10.84 2.07
N PRO A 536 -35.64 11.36 3.27
CA PRO A 536 -35.56 10.55 4.50
C PRO A 536 -36.91 9.95 4.91
N VAL A 537 -38.02 10.62 4.60
CA VAL A 537 -39.37 10.15 4.95
C VAL A 537 -39.74 8.92 4.14
N GLU A 538 -39.44 8.89 2.84
CA GLU A 538 -39.72 7.73 1.98
C GLU A 538 -38.87 6.51 2.38
N VAL A 539 -37.61 6.74 2.76
CA VAL A 539 -36.75 5.71 3.35
C VAL A 539 -37.40 5.13 4.62
N ALA A 540 -37.84 5.99 5.54
CA ALA A 540 -38.50 5.53 6.76
C ALA A 540 -39.81 4.78 6.48
N LEU A 541 -40.63 5.25 5.53
CA LEU A 541 -41.88 4.58 5.13
C LEU A 541 -41.62 3.21 4.52
N THR A 542 -40.54 3.08 3.74
CA THR A 542 -40.18 1.81 3.08
C THR A 542 -39.73 0.77 4.09
N PHE A 543 -38.91 1.15 5.09
CA PHE A 543 -38.24 0.18 5.96
C PHE A 543 -38.80 0.09 7.39
N LEU A 544 -39.45 1.13 7.92
CA LEU A 544 -39.85 1.22 9.33
C LEU A 544 -41.37 1.14 9.55
N LYS A 545 -42.18 1.03 8.49
CA LYS A 545 -43.64 0.94 8.59
C LYS A 545 -44.06 -0.36 9.32
N PRO A 546 -44.97 -0.27 10.31
CA PRO A 546 -45.47 -1.45 11.01
C PRO A 546 -46.16 -2.43 10.04
N GLY A 547 -45.91 -3.73 10.23
CA GLY A 547 -46.52 -4.79 9.41
C GLY A 547 -45.83 -5.06 8.07
N ASN A 548 -44.68 -4.42 7.79
CA ASN A 548 -43.83 -4.87 6.68
C ASN A 548 -43.33 -6.28 6.97
N PRO A 549 -43.52 -7.25 6.04
CA PRO A 549 -43.07 -8.61 6.25
C PRO A 549 -41.54 -8.63 6.40
N VAL A 550 -41.06 -9.26 7.47
CA VAL A 550 -39.63 -9.54 7.63
C VAL A 550 -39.29 -10.74 6.75
N THR A 551 -39.15 -10.51 5.45
CA THR A 551 -38.61 -11.55 4.56
C THR A 551 -37.12 -11.70 4.85
N PRO A 552 -36.62 -12.91 5.17
CA PRO A 552 -35.19 -13.18 5.13
C PRO A 552 -34.67 -12.77 3.76
N LEU A 553 -33.61 -11.97 3.72
CA LEU A 553 -33.02 -11.48 2.48
C LEU A 553 -31.85 -12.42 2.15
N PRO A 554 -32.05 -13.47 1.33
CA PRO A 554 -31.07 -14.52 1.13
C PRO A 554 -29.74 -14.02 0.53
N GLU A 555 -29.74 -12.82 -0.05
CA GLU A 555 -28.56 -12.21 -0.67
C GLU A 555 -27.72 -11.37 0.30
N SER A 556 -28.22 -10.98 1.49
CA SER A 556 -27.43 -10.17 2.43
C SER A 556 -26.34 -11.00 3.10
N THR A 557 -25.17 -10.40 3.28
CA THR A 557 -24.07 -11.02 4.02
C THR A 557 -24.29 -10.96 5.54
N PHE A 558 -25.02 -9.97 6.05
CA PHE A 558 -25.14 -9.73 7.49
C PHE A 558 -26.55 -9.96 8.05
N ILE A 559 -27.59 -9.68 7.26
CA ILE A 559 -28.98 -9.89 7.67
C ILE A 559 -29.43 -11.28 7.24
N LEU A 560 -29.22 -12.25 8.14
CA LEU A 560 -29.52 -13.66 7.89
C LEU A 560 -30.81 -14.14 8.57
N ASN A 561 -31.33 -13.38 9.52
CA ASN A 561 -32.52 -13.74 10.29
C ASN A 561 -33.37 -12.50 10.63
N GLU A 562 -34.59 -12.76 11.10
CA GLU A 562 -35.55 -11.71 11.47
C GLU A 562 -35.03 -10.80 12.59
N ALA A 563 -34.34 -11.37 13.60
CA ALA A 563 -33.74 -10.59 14.68
C ALA A 563 -32.71 -9.57 14.17
N ALA A 564 -31.86 -9.94 13.21
CA ALA A 564 -30.88 -9.05 12.59
C ALA A 564 -31.55 -7.95 11.76
N TYR A 565 -32.67 -8.25 11.10
CA TYR A 565 -33.45 -7.24 10.37
C TYR A 565 -34.10 -6.23 11.32
N ILE A 566 -34.67 -6.69 12.43
CA ILE A 566 -35.22 -5.82 13.48
C ILE A 566 -34.12 -4.95 14.09
N ASP A 567 -32.92 -5.49 14.33
CA ASP A 567 -31.77 -4.71 14.77
C ASP A 567 -31.40 -3.62 13.75
N ALA A 568 -31.35 -3.94 12.45
CA ALA A 568 -31.12 -2.96 11.39
C ALA A 568 -32.19 -1.85 11.36
N GLN A 569 -33.47 -2.20 11.51
CA GLN A 569 -34.55 -1.21 11.65
C GLN A 569 -34.35 -0.30 12.88
N ASN A 570 -33.95 -0.87 14.02
CA ASN A 570 -33.70 -0.10 15.23
C ASN A 570 -32.48 0.82 15.09
N ARG A 571 -31.41 0.37 14.45
CA ARG A 571 -30.25 1.23 14.10
C ARG A 571 -30.67 2.39 13.18
N LEU A 572 -31.51 2.12 12.18
CA LEU A 572 -32.05 3.14 11.29
C LEU A 572 -32.93 4.15 12.04
N ARG A 573 -33.80 3.70 12.97
CA ARG A 573 -34.58 4.58 13.86
C ARG A 573 -33.69 5.48 14.70
N VAL A 574 -32.64 4.94 15.32
CA VAL A 574 -31.66 5.72 16.10
C VAL A 574 -30.97 6.76 15.21
N CYS A 575 -30.56 6.37 14.01
CA CYS A 575 -29.91 7.26 13.06
C CYS A 575 -30.80 8.43 12.63
N PHE A 576 -32.09 8.19 12.36
CA PHE A 576 -33.04 9.26 12.08
C PHE A 576 -33.27 10.21 13.26
N ARG A 577 -33.29 9.70 14.50
CA ARG A 577 -33.37 10.56 15.69
C ARG A 577 -32.15 11.48 15.81
N GLN A 578 -30.95 10.93 15.60
CA GLN A 578 -29.72 11.72 15.56
C GLN A 578 -29.78 12.77 14.44
N MET A 579 -30.23 12.39 13.25
CA MET A 579 -30.43 13.31 12.13
C MET A 579 -31.32 14.50 12.52
N LEU A 580 -32.50 14.25 13.10
CA LEU A 580 -33.42 15.30 13.53
C LEU A 580 -32.80 16.19 14.62
N GLN A 581 -32.12 15.60 15.60
CA GLN A 581 -31.46 16.34 16.67
C GLN A 581 -30.36 17.27 16.13
N HIS A 582 -29.49 16.77 15.24
CA HIS A 582 -28.44 17.56 14.64
C HIS A 582 -28.99 18.60 13.65
N SER A 583 -30.07 18.28 12.92
CA SER A 583 -30.74 19.24 12.04
C SER A 583 -31.36 20.39 12.83
N TYR A 584 -31.96 20.11 13.99
CA TYR A 584 -32.45 21.17 14.88
C TYR A 584 -31.32 22.07 15.37
N HIS A 585 -30.21 21.49 15.84
CA HIS A 585 -29.05 22.28 16.26
C HIS A 585 -28.49 23.14 15.12
N ALA A 586 -28.40 22.58 13.91
CA ALA A 586 -27.99 23.31 12.71
C ALA A 586 -28.94 24.46 12.35
N LEU A 587 -30.26 24.28 12.52
CA LEU A 587 -31.23 25.35 12.34
C LEU A 587 -31.01 26.50 13.32
N CYS A 588 -30.77 26.20 14.60
CA CYS A 588 -30.49 27.23 15.61
C CYS A 588 -29.24 28.05 15.23
N ILE A 589 -28.13 27.38 14.90
CA ILE A 589 -26.91 28.08 14.47
C ILE A 589 -27.15 28.88 13.19
N ASN A 590 -27.86 28.30 12.22
CA ASN A 590 -28.16 28.99 10.98
C ASN A 590 -28.98 30.26 11.23
N ARG A 591 -29.96 30.22 12.13
CA ARG A 591 -30.78 31.39 12.51
C ARG A 591 -29.92 32.56 12.99
N ASP A 592 -28.91 32.26 13.79
CA ASP A 592 -28.05 33.26 14.39
C ASP A 592 -27.03 33.82 13.38
N MET A 593 -26.79 33.11 12.28
CA MET A 593 -25.77 33.43 11.27
C MET A 593 -26.33 34.02 9.96
N VAL A 594 -27.63 33.93 9.70
CA VAL A 594 -28.26 34.44 8.47
C VAL A 594 -28.41 35.96 8.47
N GLY A 595 -28.16 36.58 7.32
CA GLY A 595 -28.49 37.98 7.05
C GLY A 595 -29.98 38.20 6.76
N THR A 596 -30.39 39.45 6.62
CA THR A 596 -31.78 39.83 6.30
C THR A 596 -32.25 39.27 4.96
N ASP A 597 -31.32 39.06 4.02
CA ASP A 597 -31.52 38.47 2.70
C ASP A 597 -31.88 36.97 2.73
N GLN A 598 -31.54 36.26 3.81
CA GLN A 598 -31.76 34.81 3.92
C GLN A 598 -32.88 34.43 4.91
N LEU A 599 -33.63 35.41 5.44
CA LEU A 599 -34.68 35.14 6.43
C LEU A 599 -35.81 34.27 5.88
N GLU A 600 -36.26 34.50 4.65
CA GLU A 600 -37.30 33.68 4.02
C GLU A 600 -36.82 32.25 3.78
N TYR A 601 -35.59 32.10 3.32
CA TYR A 601 -34.95 30.80 3.17
C TYR A 601 -34.90 30.04 4.50
N HIS A 602 -34.50 30.70 5.58
CA HIS A 602 -34.48 30.09 6.90
C HIS A 602 -35.87 29.68 7.39
N ARG A 603 -36.90 30.53 7.19
CA ARG A 603 -38.29 30.19 7.53
C ARG A 603 -38.78 28.96 6.79
N GLU A 604 -38.41 28.80 5.52
CA GLU A 604 -38.77 27.60 4.76
C GLU A 604 -38.06 26.37 5.31
N LEU A 605 -36.77 26.45 5.69
CA LEU A 605 -36.07 25.35 6.35
C LEU A 605 -36.75 24.94 7.67
N GLU A 606 -37.20 25.90 8.49
CA GLU A 606 -37.96 25.60 9.71
C GLU A 606 -39.29 24.89 9.40
N ARG A 607 -39.98 25.33 8.33
CA ARG A 607 -41.23 24.70 7.86
C ARG A 607 -41.00 23.26 7.44
N GLN A 608 -39.97 23.02 6.63
CA GLN A 608 -39.60 21.68 6.17
C GLN A 608 -39.21 20.76 7.33
N PHE A 609 -38.42 21.26 8.28
CA PHE A 609 -38.06 20.50 9.47
C PHE A 609 -39.29 20.08 10.29
N LYS A 610 -40.27 20.98 10.48
CA LYS A 610 -41.52 20.65 11.17
C LYS A 610 -42.28 19.53 10.45
N ILE A 611 -42.39 19.61 9.12
CA ILE A 611 -43.08 18.59 8.30
C ILE A 611 -42.39 17.23 8.45
N VAL A 612 -41.07 17.17 8.23
CA VAL A 612 -40.30 15.92 8.33
C VAL A 612 -40.37 15.33 9.74
N THR A 613 -40.30 16.16 10.77
CA THR A 613 -40.39 15.71 12.17
C THR A 613 -41.75 15.07 12.46
N VAL A 614 -42.84 15.70 12.02
CA VAL A 614 -44.21 15.17 12.20
C VAL A 614 -44.39 13.85 11.47
N GLN A 615 -43.89 13.75 10.22
CA GLN A 615 -44.01 12.54 9.41
C GLN A 615 -43.15 11.38 9.92
N LEU A 616 -41.95 11.65 10.42
CA LEU A 616 -41.05 10.61 10.97
C LEU A 616 -41.47 10.15 12.36
N SER A 617 -42.00 11.04 13.22
CA SER A 617 -42.39 10.74 14.61
C SER A 617 -43.11 9.39 14.82
N PRO A 618 -44.17 9.03 14.05
CA PRO A 618 -44.85 7.74 14.24
C PRO A 618 -43.98 6.53 13.90
N LEU A 619 -43.03 6.65 12.96
CA LEU A 619 -42.16 5.57 12.49
C LEU A 619 -40.94 5.32 13.40
N LEU A 620 -40.60 6.34 14.20
CA LEU A 620 -39.44 6.30 15.10
C LEU A 620 -39.76 5.72 16.48
N LYS A 621 -40.98 5.26 16.75
CA LYS A 621 -41.29 4.54 18.00
C LYS A 621 -40.58 3.18 17.99
N LEU A 622 -39.91 2.84 19.11
CA LEU A 622 -39.31 1.53 19.26
C LEU A 622 -40.42 0.52 19.52
N GLU A 623 -40.45 -0.57 18.77
CA GLU A 623 -41.29 -1.70 19.10
C GLU A 623 -40.71 -2.35 20.36
N THR A 624 -41.45 -2.28 21.47
CA THR A 624 -41.12 -3.01 22.68
C THR A 624 -41.30 -4.49 22.39
N CYS A 625 -40.22 -5.28 22.46
CA CYS A 625 -40.26 -6.73 22.37
C CYS A 625 -41.34 -7.27 23.34
N PRO A 626 -42.33 -8.05 22.88
CA PRO A 626 -43.41 -8.55 23.74
C PRO A 626 -42.97 -9.45 24.91
N ASP A 627 -41.72 -9.96 24.92
CA ASP A 627 -41.29 -11.00 25.86
C ASP A 627 -40.31 -10.54 26.95
N ARG A 628 -40.52 -9.34 27.51
CA ARG A 628 -39.96 -8.97 28.82
C ARG A 628 -41.06 -8.43 29.72
N LYS A 629 -41.88 -9.33 30.25
CA LYS A 629 -42.67 -9.12 31.47
C LYS A 629 -42.17 -10.03 32.56
#